data_AF-A0AAV0MIB3-F1
#
_entry.id   AF-A0AAV0MIB3-F1
#
_cell.length_a   1.000
_cell.length_b   1.000
_cell.length_c   1.000
_cell.angle_alpha   90.00
_cell.angle_beta   90.00
_cell.angle_gamma   90.00
#
_symmetry.space_group_name_H-M   'P 1'
#
loop_
_entity.id
_entity.type
_entity.pdbx_description
1 polymer ?
#
loop_
_entity_poly.entity_id
_entity_poly.type
_entity_poly.pdbx_seq_one_letter_code
_entity_poly.pdbx_strand_id
1 'polypeptide(L)'
;MQILAEVVGTYILVFIGCASALTDRVEKVGIVGIAMVWGFVLMAAIYAVGHISGAHFNPAVTLALAAIRRTRWKQVINYCYL
;
A
#
# COMPACT_ATOMS: atom_id res chain seq x y z
N MET A 1 -15.70 -6.11 -3.21
CA MET A 1 -14.35 -6.70 -3.00
C MET A 1 -13.20 -5.73 -3.19
N GLN A 2 -13.28 -4.77 -4.12
CA GLN A 2 -12.17 -3.84 -4.38
C GLN A 2 -11.77 -3.01 -3.15
N ILE A 3 -12.75 -2.43 -2.44
CA ILE A 3 -12.52 -1.63 -1.23
C ILE A 3 -11.88 -2.47 -0.11
N LEU A 4 -12.38 -3.70 0.11
CA LEU A 4 -11.86 -4.61 1.13
C LEU A 4 -10.39 -5.00 0.85
N ALA A 5 -10.04 -5.21 -0.42
CA ALA A 5 -8.67 -5.50 -0.83
C ALA A 5 -7.72 -4.32 -0.57
N GLU A 6 -8.18 -3.08 -0.81
CA GLU A 6 -7.41 -1.88 -0.48
C GLU A 6 -7.22 -1.72 1.03
N VAL A 7 -8.29 -1.84 1.84
CA VAL A 7 -8.20 -1.71 3.30
C VAL A 7 -7.23 -2.73 3.88
N VAL A 8 -7.36 -3.99 3.48
CA VAL A 8 -6.52 -5.08 3.98
C VAL A 8 -5.08 -4.90 3.50
N GLY A 9 -4.85 -4.51 2.24
CA GLY A 9 -3.51 -4.26 1.72
C GLY A 9 -2.82 -3.08 2.41
N THR A 10 -3.51 -1.96 2.63
CA THR A 10 -2.98 -0.81 3.36
C THR A 10 -2.71 -1.15 4.82
N TYR A 11 -3.58 -1.91 5.48
CA TYR A 11 -3.36 -2.39 6.84
C TYR A 11 -2.07 -3.23 6.93
N ILE A 12 -1.91 -4.22 6.05
CA ILE A 12 -0.72 -5.09 6.02
C ILE A 12 0.55 -4.28 5.74
N LEU A 13 0.49 -3.35 4.79
CA LEU A 13 1.62 -2.49 4.42
C LEU A 13 2.09 -1.65 5.61
N VAL A 14 1.17 -0.94 6.29
CA VAL A 14 1.48 -0.10 7.43
C VAL A 14 1.91 -0.93 8.64
N PHE A 15 1.23 -2.04 8.92
CA PHE A 15 1.55 -2.90 10.04
C PHE A 15 2.97 -3.45 9.95
N ILE A 16 3.34 -4.06 8.81
CA ILE A 16 4.67 -4.64 8.63
C ILE A 16 5.73 -3.55 8.48
N GLY A 17 5.42 -2.46 7.78
CA GLY A 17 6.31 -1.31 7.63
C GLY A 17 6.69 -0.67 8.97
N CYS A 18 5.71 -0.40 9.84
CA CYS A 18 5.96 0.13 11.18
C CYS A 18 6.63 -0.90 12.09
N ALA A 19 6.27 -2.18 12.00
CA ALA A 19 6.94 -3.25 12.74
C ALA A 19 8.44 -3.29 12.41
N SER A 20 8.83 -3.15 11.13
CA SER A 20 10.24 -3.14 10.74
C SER A 20 11.04 -2.00 11.37
N ALA A 21 10.44 -0.81 11.52
CA ALA A 21 11.07 0.34 12.16
C ALA A 21 11.19 0.19 13.69
N LEU A 22 10.25 -0.54 14.30
CA LEU A 22 10.33 -0.92 15.72
C LEU A 22 11.41 -1.98 15.94
N THR A 23 11.48 -3.00 15.09
CA THR A 23 12.49 -4.06 15.15
C THR A 23 13.90 -3.52 14.98
N ASP A 24 14.09 -2.47 14.19
CA ASP A 24 15.39 -1.80 14.06
C ASP A 24 15.95 -1.28 15.40
N ARG A 25 15.08 -0.96 16.37
CA ARG A 25 15.51 -0.54 17.72
C ARG A 25 16.11 -1.68 18.55
N VAL A 26 15.84 -2.93 18.18
CA VAL A 26 16.28 -4.12 18.91
C VAL A 26 17.39 -4.86 18.17
N GLU A 27 17.21 -5.08 16.86
CA GLU A 27 18.05 -5.95 16.02
C GLU A 27 18.97 -5.18 15.04
N LYS A 28 18.93 -3.84 15.02
CA LYS A 28 19.70 -2.98 14.06
C LYS A 28 19.61 -3.47 12.61
N VAL A 29 18.39 -3.51 12.09
CA VAL A 29 18.06 -3.84 10.69
C VAL A 29 18.70 -2.84 9.70
N GLY A 30 18.82 -1.58 10.10
CA GLY A 30 19.32 -0.48 9.29
C GLY A 30 18.30 0.02 8.26
N ILE A 31 18.53 1.23 7.75
CA ILE A 31 17.59 1.91 6.85
C ILE A 31 17.36 1.14 5.53
N VAL A 32 18.38 0.42 5.06
CA VAL A 32 18.30 -0.41 3.85
C VAL A 32 17.39 -1.62 4.08
N GLY A 33 17.49 -2.29 5.24
CA GLY A 33 16.63 -3.42 5.57
C GLY A 33 15.17 -2.99 5.74
N ILE A 34 14.93 -1.85 6.40
CA ILE A 34 13.60 -1.25 6.49
C ILE A 34 13.05 -0.96 5.09
N ALA A 35 13.82 -0.29 4.22
CA ALA A 35 13.40 0.00 2.85
C ALA A 35 13.06 -1.27 2.05
N MET A 36 13.84 -2.35 2.22
CA MET A 36 13.53 -3.64 1.58
C MET A 36 12.23 -4.25 2.10
N VAL A 37 11.92 -4.18 3.39
CA VAL A 37 10.65 -4.68 3.94
C VAL A 37 9.46 -3.94 3.33
N TRP A 38 9.51 -2.61 3.26
CA TRP A 38 8.47 -1.81 2.61
C TRP A 38 8.27 -2.20 1.14
N GLY A 39 9.36 -2.38 0.40
CA GLY A 39 9.31 -2.79 -1.01
C GLY A 39 8.73 -4.19 -1.21
N PHE A 40 9.17 -5.17 -0.42
CA PHE A 40 8.70 -6.55 -0.56
C PHE A 40 7.25 -6.74 -0.14
N VAL A 41 6.80 -6.07 0.93
CA VAL A 41 5.40 -6.11 1.35
C VAL A 41 4.50 -5.48 0.30
N LEU A 42 4.90 -4.33 -0.26
CA LEU A 42 4.16 -3.70 -1.35
C LEU A 42 4.08 -4.62 -2.57
N MET A 43 5.19 -5.22 -2.98
CA MET A 43 5.24 -6.16 -4.10
C MET A 43 4.31 -7.37 -3.87
N ALA A 44 4.37 -7.97 -2.68
CA ALA A 44 3.51 -9.10 -2.33
C ALA A 44 2.02 -8.72 -2.34
N ALA A 45 1.68 -7.54 -1.81
CA ALA A 45 0.31 -7.03 -1.82
C ALA A 45 -0.20 -6.78 -3.26
N ILE A 46 0.63 -6.21 -4.14
CA ILE A 46 0.29 -6.01 -5.55
C ILE A 46 0.06 -7.35 -6.26
N TYR A 47 0.93 -8.35 -6.05
CA TYR A 47 0.72 -9.68 -6.64
C TYR A 47 -0.55 -10.36 -6.12
N ALA A 48 -0.85 -10.21 -4.83
CA ALA A 48 -1.99 -10.86 -4.19
C ALA A 48 -3.33 -10.27 -4.63
N VAL A 49 -3.48 -8.94 -4.68
CA VAL A 49 -4.79 -8.30 -4.90
C VAL A 49 -4.82 -7.26 -6.02
N GLY A 50 -3.71 -7.08 -6.76
CA GLY A 50 -3.64 -6.15 -7.89
C GLY A 50 -4.63 -6.45 -9.01
N HIS A 51 -4.94 -7.74 -9.25
CA HIS A 51 -5.95 -8.15 -10.22
C HIS A 51 -7.40 -7.88 -9.77
N ILE A 52 -7.61 -7.57 -8.48
CA ILE A 52 -8.94 -7.33 -7.89
C ILE A 52 -9.24 -5.82 -7.81
N SER A 53 -8.36 -5.02 -7.22
CA SER A 53 -8.59 -3.58 -6.96
C SER A 53 -7.72 -2.61 -7.77
N GLY A 54 -6.68 -3.11 -8.45
CA GLY A 54 -5.62 -2.27 -9.02
C GLY A 54 -4.53 -1.90 -8.01
N ALA A 55 -4.64 -2.35 -6.75
CA ALA A 55 -3.62 -2.20 -5.69
C ALA A 55 -3.12 -0.76 -5.51
N HIS A 56 -4.03 0.18 -5.25
CA HIS A 56 -3.66 1.58 -5.06
C HIS A 56 -2.94 1.79 -3.71
N PHE A 57 -3.45 1.15 -2.65
CA PHE A 57 -3.07 1.13 -1.23
C PHE A 57 -2.78 2.48 -0.58
N ASN A 58 -3.02 3.57 -1.31
CA ASN A 58 -2.57 4.91 -0.99
C ASN A 58 -3.47 5.93 -1.71
N PRO A 59 -4.06 6.89 -0.97
CA PRO A 59 -4.84 7.98 -1.55
C PRO A 59 -4.04 8.81 -2.57
N ALA A 60 -2.75 9.04 -2.35
CA ALA A 60 -1.88 9.79 -3.26
C ALA A 60 -1.65 9.05 -4.59
N VAL A 61 -1.53 7.72 -4.55
CA VAL A 61 -1.40 6.87 -5.74
C VAL A 61 -2.72 6.82 -6.52
N THR A 62 -3.85 6.76 -5.81
CA THR A 62 -5.19 6.88 -6.40
C THR A 62 -5.36 8.22 -7.12
N LEU A 63 -4.95 9.32 -6.50
CA LEU A 63 -5.00 10.66 -7.09
C LEU A 63 -4.10 10.76 -8.34
N ALA A 64 -2.89 10.19 -8.27
CA ALA A 64 -1.96 10.16 -9.40
C ALA A 64 -2.53 9.37 -10.58
N LEU A 65 -3.13 8.20 -10.34
CA LEU A 65 -3.78 7.38 -11.38
C LEU A 65 -5.03 8.04 -11.97
N ALA A 66 -5.76 8.82 -11.16
CA ALA A 66 -6.85 9.65 -11.65
C ALA A 66 -6.36 10.81 -12.53
N ALA A 67 -5.24 11.45 -12.16
CA ALA A 67 -4.64 12.53 -12.94
C ALA A 67 -4.22 12.07 -14.35
N ILE A 68 -3.73 10.83 -14.48
CA ILE A 68 -3.39 10.22 -15.78
C ILE A 68 -4.58 9.50 -16.46
N ARG A 69 -5.82 9.74 -16.00
CA ARG A 69 -7.09 9.17 -16.51
C ARG A 69 -7.15 7.63 -16.53
N ARG A 70 -6.33 6.95 -15.72
CA ARG A 70 -6.36 5.50 -15.53
C ARG A 70 -7.47 5.06 -14.57
N THR A 71 -7.96 5.99 -13.74
CA THR A 71 -9.05 5.76 -12.77
C THR A 71 -10.14 6.82 -12.93
N ARG A 72 -11.42 6.43 -12.86
CA ARG A 72 -12.55 7.38 -12.93
C ARG A 72 -12.59 8.23 -11.67
N TRP A 73 -12.71 9.56 -11.82
CA TRP A 73 -12.80 10.51 -10.70
C TRP A 73 -13.91 10.19 -9.67
N LYS A 74 -15.03 9.58 -10.12
CA LYS A 74 -16.08 9.11 -9.20
C LYS A 74 -15.65 7.96 -8.28
N GLN A 75 -14.66 7.16 -8.69
CA GLN A 75 -14.11 6.09 -7.86
C GLN A 75 -13.04 6.60 -6.90
N VAL A 76 -12.34 7.69 -7.22
CA VAL A 76 -11.33 8.33 -6.36
C VAL A 76 -11.91 8.70 -5.00
N ILE A 77 -13.13 9.23 -4.98
CA ILE A 77 -13.88 9.52 -3.75
C ILE A 77 -13.98 8.26 -2.88
N ASN A 78 -14.38 7.12 -3.44
CA ASN A 78 -14.50 5.88 -2.67
C ASN A 78 -13.17 5.30 -2.17
N TYR A 79 -12.04 5.71 -2.76
CA TYR A 79 -10.68 5.30 -2.35
C TYR A 79 -10.00 6.32 -1.42
N CYS A 80 -10.41 7.59 -1.41
CA CYS A 80 -9.82 8.66 -0.58
C CYS A 80 -10.53 8.89 0.76
N TYR A 81 -11.78 8.44 0.93
CA TYR A 81 -12.46 8.47 2.24
C TYR A 81 -12.11 7.26 3.13
N LEU A 82 -11.07 6.53 2.74
CA LEU A 82 -10.45 5.41 3.43
C LEU A 82 -9.00 5.79 3.74
#